data_AF-A0A6V7JYP3-F1
#
_entry.id   AF-A0A6V7JYP3-F1
#
_cell.length_a   1.000
_cell.length_b   1.000
_cell.length_c   1.000
_cell.angle_alpha   90.00
_cell.angle_beta   90.00
_cell.angle_gamma   90.00
#
_symmetry.space_group_name_H-M   'P 1'
#
loop_
_entity.id
_entity.type
_entity.pdbx_description
1 polymer ?
#
loop_
_entity_poly.entity_id
_entity_poly.type
_entity_poly.pdbx_seq_one_letter_code
_entity_poly.pdbx_strand_id
1 'polypeptide(L)' 'LARAIHALAKIGDEIYVSPQKRSLSFRATGRHNVAYCDFTFNDNFFSSYNYGNLTEEDALKCKIPMR' A
#
# COMPACT_ATOMS: atom_id res chain seq x y z
N LEU A 1 4.18 6.05 8.75
CA LEU A 1 4.50 5.29 7.54
C LEU A 1 5.52 4.16 7.79
N ALA A 2 6.78 4.45 8.16
CA ALA A 2 7.83 3.44 8.31
C ALA A 2 7.45 2.22 9.20
N ARG A 3 6.81 2.44 10.35
CA ARG A 3 6.35 1.34 11.23
C ARG A 3 5.31 0.43 10.57
N ALA A 4 4.41 0.99 9.76
CA ALA A 4 3.42 0.20 9.04
C ALA A 4 4.07 -0.65 7.95
N ILE A 5 5.02 -0.07 7.19
CA ILE A 5 5.81 -0.82 6.20
C ILE A 5 6.61 -1.95 6.87
N HIS A 6 7.26 -1.65 8.01
CA HIS A 6 8.00 -2.66 8.77
C HIS A 6 7.08 -3.77 9.32
N ALA A 7 5.84 -3.45 9.69
CA ALA A 7 4.86 -4.46 10.08
C ALA A 7 4.44 -5.33 8.88
N LEU A 8 4.20 -4.73 7.71
CA LEU A 8 3.87 -5.45 6.48
C LEU A 8 4.99 -6.38 6.01
N ALA A 9 6.25 -5.97 6.13
CA ALA A 9 7.42 -6.79 5.81
C ALA A 9 7.52 -8.06 6.68
N LYS A 10 6.90 -8.10 7.87
CA LYS A 10 6.80 -9.32 8.68
C LYS A 10 5.73 -10.29 8.18
N ILE A 11 4.78 -9.81 7.38
CA ILE A 11 3.67 -10.60 6.86
C ILE A 11 4.05 -11.27 5.55
N GLY A 12 4.67 -10.55 4.62
CA GLY A 12 5.00 -11.06 3.30
C GLY A 12 6.19 -10.38 2.65
N ASP A 13 6.75 -11.05 1.65
CA ASP A 13 7.93 -10.62 0.88
C ASP A 13 7.58 -9.53 -0.16
N GLU A 14 6.30 -9.22 -0.33
CA GLU A 14 5.79 -8.32 -1.37
C GLU A 14 4.73 -7.38 -0.78
N ILE A 15 4.82 -6.10 -1.14
CA ILE A 15 3.80 -5.09 -0.80
C ILE A 15 3.14 -4.57 -2.07
N TYR A 16 1.82 -4.47 -2.03
CA TYR A 16 0.98 -3.82 -3.02
C TYR A 16 0.63 -2.42 -2.53
N VAL A 17 0.90 -1.42 -3.36
CA VAL A 17 0.56 -0.02 -3.11
C VAL A 17 -0.62 0.35 -4.00
N SER A 18 -1.72 0.75 -3.38
CA SER A 18 -2.94 1.17 -4.07
C SER A 18 -3.26 2.61 -3.70
N PRO A 19 -2.91 3.59 -4.55
CA PRO A 19 -3.39 4.96 -4.38
C PRO A 19 -4.90 5.00 -4.64
N GLN A 20 -5.58 5.91 -3.95
CA GLN A 20 -7.00 6.22 -4.13
C GLN A 20 -7.19 7.74 -4.04
N LYS A 21 -8.35 8.25 -4.47
CA LYS A 21 -8.63 9.70 -4.52
C LYS A 21 -8.37 10.45 -3.20
N ARG A 22 -8.61 9.81 -2.05
CA ARG A 22 -8.48 10.43 -0.71
C ARG A 22 -7.69 9.57 0.28
N SER A 23 -6.96 8.58 -0.21
CA SER A 23 -6.22 7.66 0.65
C SER A 23 -5.16 6.89 -0.12
N LEU A 24 -4.20 6.33 0.62
CA LEU A 24 -3.17 5.44 0.11
C LEU A 24 -3.16 4.16 0.94
N SER A 25 -3.31 3.02 0.28
CA SER A 25 -3.31 1.70 0.93
C SER A 25 -2.04 0.92 0.64
N PHE A 26 -1.50 0.29 1.67
CA PHE A 26 -0.37 -0.64 1.59
C PHE A 26 -0.82 -2.00 2.07
N ARG A 27 -0.60 -3.03 1.26
CA ARG A 27 -1.10 -4.38 1.51
C ARG A 27 -0.01 -5.42 1.33
N ALA A 28 0.06 -6.37 2.23
CA ALA A 28 0.94 -7.53 2.12
C ALA A 28 0.12 -8.80 2.29
N THR A 29 0.46 -9.82 1.51
CA THR A 29 -0.04 -11.18 1.67
C THR A 29 1.12 -12.08 2.05
N GLY A 30 0.88 -13.00 3.00
CA GLY A 30 1.89 -13.98 3.36
C GLY A 30 2.22 -14.92 2.21
N ARG A 31 3.38 -15.59 2.29
CA ARG A 31 3.90 -16.46 1.21
C ARG A 31 2.92 -17.55 0.75
N HIS A 32 2.03 -18.00 1.62
CA HIS A 32 1.00 -19.01 1.32
C HIS A 32 -0.39 -18.40 1.06
N ASN A 33 -0.50 -17.07 0.95
CA ASN A 33 -1.76 -16.32 0.82
C ASN A 33 -2.79 -16.56 1.94
N VAL A 34 -2.36 -17.11 3.07
CA VAL A 34 -3.23 -17.38 4.24
C VAL A 34 -3.26 -16.20 5.22
N ALA A 35 -2.28 -15.30 5.14
CA ALA A 35 -2.20 -14.10 5.94
C ALA A 35 -2.35 -12.87 5.04
N TYR A 36 -3.12 -11.89 5.51
CA TYR A 36 -3.40 -10.64 4.81
C TYR A 36 -3.31 -9.49 5.80
N CYS A 37 -2.64 -8.41 5.42
CA CYS A 37 -2.56 -7.19 6.19
C CYS A 37 -2.69 -5.98 5.27
N ASP A 38 -3.46 -4.98 5.70
CA ASP A 38 -3.72 -3.74 4.97
C ASP A 38 -3.63 -2.55 5.92
N PHE A 39 -2.83 -1.55 5.54
CA PHE A 39 -2.79 -0.24 6.19
C PHE A 39 -3.25 0.82 5.20
N THR A 40 -4.35 1.48 5.52
CA THR A 40 -4.88 2.60 4.74
C THR A 40 -4.65 3.91 5.47
N PHE A 41 -3.99 4.85 4.81
CA PHE A 41 -3.77 6.22 5.28
C PHE A 41 -4.67 7.16 4.50
N ASN A 42 -5.46 7.98 5.20
CA ASN A 42 -6.25 9.04 4.59
C ASN A 42 -5.32 10.16 4.06
N ASP A 43 -5.75 10.94 3.07
CA ASP A 43 -4.97 12.04 2.50
C ASP A 43 -4.49 13.05 3.57
N ASN A 44 -5.32 13.30 4.60
CA ASN A 44 -5.00 14.15 5.74
C ASN A 44 -3.83 13.65 6.62
N PHE A 45 -3.38 12.41 6.45
CA PHE A 45 -2.17 11.92 7.12
C PHE A 45 -0.89 12.55 6.55
N PHE A 46 -0.92 12.98 5.29
CA PHE A 46 0.24 13.49 4.57
C PHE A 46 0.22 15.02 4.52
N SER A 47 1.39 15.65 4.61
CA SER A 47 1.49 17.10 4.39
C SER A 47 1.10 17.51 2.96
N SER A 48 1.25 16.59 2.00
CA SER A 48 0.79 16.75 0.62
C SER A 48 0.46 15.38 0.04
N TYR A 49 -0.70 15.26 -0.60
CA TYR A 49 -1.11 14.05 -1.32
C TYR A 49 -1.60 14.44 -2.72
N ASN A 50 -0.97 13.89 -3.76
CA ASN A 50 -1.34 14.15 -5.14
C ASN A 50 -1.67 12.81 -5.82
N TYR A 51 -2.94 12.63 -6.15
CA TYR A 51 -3.45 11.44 -6.82
C TYR A 51 -3.30 11.52 -8.35
N GLY A 52 -3.00 12.69 -8.92
CA GLY A 52 -2.87 12.90 -10.37
C GLY A 52 -4.14 12.58 -11.17
N ASN A 53 -3.98 12.47 -12.49
CA ASN A 53 -4.99 11.95 -13.42
C ASN A 53 -4.73 10.46 -13.70
N LEU A 54 -4.55 9.67 -12.65
CA LEU A 54 -4.50 8.22 -12.80
C LEU A 54 -5.89 7.76 -13.28
N THR A 55 -5.94 7.06 -14.43
CA THR A 55 -7.16 6.30 -14.76
C THR A 55 -7.38 5.25 -13.67
N GLU A 56 -8.61 4.74 -13.50
CA GLU A 56 -8.84 3.68 -12.51
C GLU A 56 -7.91 2.48 -12.74
N GLU A 57 -7.52 2.22 -13.99
CA GLU A 57 -6.55 1.19 -14.40
C GLU A 57 -5.09 1.55 -14.05
N ASP A 58 -4.66 2.80 -14.23
CA ASP A 58 -3.31 3.25 -13.85
C ASP A 58 -3.12 3.36 -12.33
N ALA A 59 -4.22 3.60 -11.60
CA ALA A 59 -4.24 3.55 -10.15
C ALA A 59 -4.03 2.13 -9.61
N LEU A 60 -4.08 1.09 -10.47
CA LEU A 60 -3.81 -0.27 -10.05
C LEU A 60 -2.30 -0.52 -9.87
N LYS A 61 -1.92 -0.52 -8.60
CA LYS A 61 -1.13 -1.59 -7.98
C LYS A 61 0.32 -1.61 -8.43
N CYS A 62 1.10 -0.69 -7.88
CA CYS A 62 2.55 -0.90 -7.81
C CYS A 62 2.82 -2.05 -6.85
N LYS A 63 3.50 -3.09 -7.32
CA LYS A 63 3.98 -4.22 -6.52
C LYS A 63 5.47 -4.02 -6.25
N ILE A 64 5.84 -3.96 -4.97
CA ILE A 64 7.20 -3.67 -4.53
C ILE A 64 7.73 -4.88 -3.73
N PRO A 65 8.87 -5.46 -4.11
CA PRO A 65 9.53 -6.47 -3.29
C PRO A 65 10.07 -5.82 -2.01
N MET A 66 9.80 -6.46 -0.86
CA MET A 66 10.40 -6.09 0.41
C MET A 66 11.75 -6.79 0.54
N ARG A 67 12.84 -6.02 0.75
CA ARG A 67 14.17 -6.53 1.06
C ARG A 67 14.65 -5.92 2.36
#